data_AF-A0A917RZV7-F1
#
_entry.id   AF-A0A917RZV7-F1
#
_cell.length_a   1.000
_cell.length_b   1.000
_cell.length_c   1.000
_cell.angle_alpha   90.00
_cell.angle_beta   90.00
_cell.angle_gamma   90.00
#
_symmetry.space_group_name_H-M   'P 1'
#
loop_
_entity.id
_entity.type
_entity.pdbx_description
1 polymer ?
#
loop_
_entity_poly.entity_id
_entity_poly.type
_entity_poly.pdbx_seq_one_letter_code
_entity_poly.pdbx_strand_id
1 'polypeptide(L)'
;MNKLYIFAYKAPVAPMDAYAGYFDGTFHPKPGVLNSFDELMDQDYVEFFGDCGFLEHIPQRFFGDLYAKMEAAYTRLNGGEEQLSLFEI
;
A
#
# COMPACT_ATOMS: atom_id res chain seq x y z
N MET A 1 8.52 -3.77 -12.93
CA MET A 1 7.77 -4.33 -11.79
C MET A 1 7.29 -3.17 -10.98
N ASN A 2 5.98 -2.93 -11.01
CA ASN A 2 5.39 -1.81 -10.29
C ASN A 2 5.44 -2.11 -8.81
N LYS A 3 5.36 -1.06 -7.98
CA LYS A 3 5.32 -1.18 -6.53
C LYS A 3 4.09 -0.48 -6.03
N LEU A 4 3.41 -1.10 -5.07
CA LEU A 4 2.37 -0.46 -4.29
C LEU A 4 3.03 0.15 -3.06
N TYR A 5 3.18 1.47 -3.02
CA TYR A 5 3.72 2.18 -1.88
C TYR A 5 2.66 2.32 -0.79
N ILE A 6 3.05 1.98 0.43
CA ILE A 6 2.17 1.98 1.60
C ILE A 6 2.59 3.12 2.51
N PHE A 7 1.63 3.97 2.85
CA PHE A 7 1.78 4.98 3.88
C PHE A 7 0.89 4.61 5.06
N ALA A 8 1.39 4.78 6.27
CA ALA A 8 0.69 4.42 7.49
C ALA A 8 0.75 5.58 8.48
N TYR A 9 -0.38 5.83 9.14
CA TYR A 9 -0.57 7.02 9.95
C TYR A 9 -1.14 6.63 11.31
N LYS A 10 -0.56 7.22 12.34
CA LYS A 10 -1.00 7.05 13.73
C LYS A 10 -0.97 8.39 14.43
N ALA A 11 -2.13 8.89 14.84
CA ALA A 11 -2.21 10.07 15.69
C ALA A 11 -1.68 9.72 17.09
N PRO A 12 -0.90 10.60 17.75
CA PRO A 12 -0.55 11.97 17.36
C PRO A 12 0.80 12.10 16.63
N VAL A 13 1.37 11.01 16.08
CA VAL A 13 2.70 10.98 15.47
C VAL A 13 2.73 11.82 14.19
N ALA A 14 3.84 12.52 13.96
CA ALA A 14 3.98 13.47 12.87
C ALA A 14 3.87 12.77 11.48
N PRO A 15 3.19 13.39 10.49
CA PRO A 15 3.01 12.81 9.14
C PRO A 15 4.31 12.59 8.35
N MET A 16 5.43 13.16 8.80
CA MET A 16 6.72 13.13 8.08
C MET A 16 7.32 11.72 7.94
N ASP A 17 6.93 10.78 8.82
CA ASP A 17 7.40 9.39 8.80
C ASP A 17 6.36 8.42 8.25
N ALA A 18 5.32 8.91 7.57
CA ALA A 18 4.21 8.06 7.16
C ALA A 18 4.58 7.00 6.11
N TYR A 19 5.70 7.12 5.39
CA TYR A 19 6.09 6.09 4.41
C TYR A 19 6.51 4.78 5.11
N ALA A 20 5.63 3.80 5.05
CA ALA A 20 5.70 2.55 5.81
C ALA A 20 6.45 1.44 5.08
N GLY A 21 6.56 1.50 3.76
CA GLY A 21 7.15 0.45 2.94
C GLY A 21 6.44 0.29 1.60
N TYR A 22 6.69 -0.83 0.93
CA TYR A 22 6.04 -1.15 -0.35
C TYR A 22 5.60 -2.60 -0.41
N PHE A 23 4.72 -2.91 -1.36
CA PHE A 23 4.23 -4.25 -1.66
C PHE A 23 4.44 -4.56 -3.15
N ASP A 24 5.03 -5.73 -3.43
CA ASP A 24 5.31 -6.23 -4.79
C ASP A 24 4.81 -7.69 -4.98
N GLY A 25 3.90 -8.13 -4.11
CA GLY A 25 3.51 -9.52 -3.90
C GLY A 25 3.87 -10.00 -2.49
N THR A 26 4.85 -9.35 -1.85
CA THR A 26 5.13 -9.45 -0.42
C THR A 26 5.24 -8.04 0.17
N PHE A 27 4.85 -7.86 1.43
CA PHE A 27 5.03 -6.57 2.11
C PHE A 27 6.48 -6.40 2.59
N HIS A 28 7.10 -5.29 2.19
CA HIS A 28 8.45 -4.90 2.54
C HIS A 28 8.40 -3.62 3.39
N PRO A 29 8.48 -3.72 4.73
CA PRO A 29 8.44 -2.56 5.60
C PRO A 29 9.71 -1.72 5.46
N LYS A 30 9.58 -0.41 5.65
CA LYS A 30 10.71 0.53 5.66
C LYS A 30 11.37 0.52 7.05
N PRO A 31 12.65 0.09 7.15
CA PRO A 31 13.36 0.08 8.41
C PRO A 31 13.40 1.47 9.06
N GLY A 32 13.14 1.53 10.37
CA GLY A 32 13.11 2.77 11.15
C GLY A 32 11.76 3.49 11.16
N VAL A 33 10.78 3.05 10.35
CA VAL A 33 9.37 3.47 10.45
C VAL A 33 8.52 2.33 10.97
N LEU A 34 8.62 1.18 10.31
CA LEU A 34 7.91 -0.05 10.62
C LEU A 34 8.86 -1.24 10.45
N ASN A 35 8.76 -2.23 11.32
CA ASN A 35 9.60 -3.44 11.27
C ASN A 35 8.85 -4.67 10.75
N SER A 36 7.52 -4.66 10.76
CA SER A 36 6.70 -5.80 10.37
C SER A 36 5.32 -5.39 9.84
N PHE A 37 4.61 -6.36 9.28
CA PHE A 37 3.19 -6.22 8.92
C PHE A 37 2.30 -6.08 10.17
N ASP A 38 2.63 -6.74 11.28
CA ASP A 38 1.84 -6.64 12.51
C ASP A 38 1.83 -5.20 13.05
N GLU A 39 2.97 -4.51 13.01
CA GLU A 39 3.04 -3.11 13.42
C GLU A 39 2.24 -2.18 12.47
N LEU A 40 2.00 -2.60 11.22
CA LEU A 40 1.13 -1.88 10.28
C LEU A 40 -0.34 -1.97 10.69
N MET A 41 -0.73 -3.08 11.33
CA MET A 41 -2.10 -3.28 11.81
C MET A 41 -2.44 -2.40 13.02
N ASP A 42 -1.43 -1.89 13.72
CA ASP A 42 -1.55 -1.00 14.89
C ASP A 42 -1.71 0.49 14.52
N GLN A 43 -1.88 0.79 13.24
CA GLN A 43 -2.00 2.15 12.69
C GLN A 43 -3.47 2.56 12.59
N ASP A 44 -3.76 3.88 12.58
CA ASP A 44 -5.13 4.39 12.54
C ASP A 44 -5.73 4.29 11.13
N TYR A 45 -4.88 4.45 10.11
CA TYR A 45 -5.21 4.21 8.71
C TYR A 45 -3.95 3.99 7.88
N VAL A 46 -4.14 3.38 6.72
CA VAL A 46 -3.11 3.28 5.68
C VAL A 46 -3.61 3.83 4.36
N GLU A 47 -2.68 4.30 3.54
CA GLU A 47 -2.94 4.79 2.19
C GLU A 47 -2.04 4.07 1.19
N PHE A 48 -2.63 3.79 0.04
CA PHE A 48 -2.03 3.02 -1.04
C PHE A 48 -1.75 3.96 -2.22
N PHE A 49 -0.52 3.91 -2.72
CA PHE A 49 -0.09 4.69 -3.87
C PHE A 49 0.59 3.78 -4.89
N GLY A 50 0.24 3.94 -6.17
CA GLY A 50 0.98 3.35 -7.28
C GLY A 50 1.76 4.42 -8.04
N ASP A 51 2.32 4.04 -9.19
CA ASP A 51 3.09 4.96 -10.03
C ASP A 51 2.23 6.11 -10.61
N CYS A 52 0.92 5.88 -10.76
CA CYS A 52 -0.05 6.89 -11.19
C CYS A 52 -0.64 7.74 -10.05
N GLY A 53 -0.16 7.57 -8.81
CA GLY A 53 -0.61 8.33 -7.64
C GLY A 53 -1.48 7.53 -6.67
N PHE A 54 -2.35 8.25 -5.94
CA PHE A 54 -3.22 7.71 -4.89
C PHE A 54 -4.20 6.68 -5.44
N LEU A 55 -4.40 5.59 -4.71
CA LEU A 55 -5.32 4.50 -5.07
C LEU A 55 -6.42 4.32 -4.04
N GLU A 56 -6.05 4.21 -2.76
CA GLU A 56 -7.01 3.82 -1.71
C GLU A 56 -6.58 4.36 -0.35
N HIS A 57 -7.58 4.71 0.46
CA HIS A 57 -7.43 5.05 1.87
C HIS A 57 -8.20 4.02 2.70
N ILE A 58 -7.54 3.37 3.64
CA ILE A 58 -8.10 2.27 4.43
C ILE A 58 -8.01 2.64 5.92
N PRO A 59 -9.14 2.94 6.55
CA PRO A 59 -9.22 3.09 8.00
C PRO A 59 -8.98 1.78 8.75
N GLN A 60 -8.43 1.85 9.98
CA GLN A 60 -8.11 0.70 10.83
C GLN A 60 -9.25 -0.31 11.00
N ARG A 61 -10.50 0.17 11.11
CA ARG A 61 -11.69 -0.70 11.23
C ARG A 61 -11.89 -1.66 10.06
N PHE A 62 -11.18 -1.47 8.95
CA PHE A 62 -11.22 -2.31 7.76
C PHE A 62 -9.91 -3.09 7.54
N PHE A 63 -9.02 -3.15 8.54
CA PHE A 63 -7.74 -3.86 8.44
C PHE A 63 -7.86 -5.38 8.49
N GLY A 64 -9.01 -5.95 8.87
CA GLY A 64 -9.19 -7.40 8.96
C GLY A 64 -8.71 -8.17 7.71
N ASP A 65 -8.83 -7.55 6.54
CA ASP A 65 -8.38 -8.10 5.25
C ASP A 65 -7.29 -7.25 4.59
N LEU A 66 -6.46 -6.53 5.36
CA LEU A 66 -5.53 -5.53 4.82
C LEU A 66 -4.56 -6.14 3.80
N TYR A 67 -4.06 -7.36 4.05
CA TYR A 67 -3.18 -8.06 3.11
C TYR A 67 -3.89 -8.34 1.78
N ALA A 68 -5.13 -8.84 1.82
CA ALA A 68 -5.92 -9.09 0.61
C ALA A 68 -6.24 -7.79 -0.15
N LYS A 69 -6.40 -6.67 0.56
CA LYS A 69 -6.54 -5.35 -0.05
C LYS A 69 -5.26 -4.89 -0.76
N MET A 70 -4.09 -5.11 -0.16
CA MET A 70 -2.80 -4.84 -0.81
C MET A 70 -2.64 -5.68 -2.07
N GLU A 71 -2.95 -6.97 -2.00
CA GLU A 71 -2.91 -7.88 -3.14
C GLU A 71 -3.83 -7.41 -4.26
N ALA A 72 -5.11 -7.11 -3.95
CA ALA A 72 -6.06 -6.61 -4.94
C ALA A 72 -5.64 -5.28 -5.57
N ALA A 73 -5.10 -4.34 -4.78
CA ALA A 73 -4.59 -3.07 -5.28
C ALA A 73 -3.36 -3.27 -6.19
N TYR A 74 -2.44 -4.16 -5.79
CA TYR A 74 -1.26 -4.51 -6.58
C TYR A 74 -1.61 -5.20 -7.89
N THR A 75 -2.56 -6.14 -7.88
CA THR A 75 -3.07 -6.77 -9.10
C THR A 75 -3.74 -5.74 -10.02
N ARG A 76 -4.47 -4.76 -9.49
CA ARG A 76 -5.05 -3.67 -10.30
C ARG A 76 -3.98 -2.81 -10.97
N LEU A 77 -2.89 -2.49 -10.26
CA LEU A 77 -1.77 -1.73 -10.82
C LEU A 77 -1.11 -2.45 -12.00
N ASN A 78 -0.84 -3.75 -11.86
CA ASN A 78 -0.17 -4.52 -12.91
C ASN A 78 -1.13 -5.00 -14.01
N GLY A 79 -2.38 -5.34 -13.67
CA GLY A 79 -3.40 -5.77 -14.63
C GLY A 79 -3.88 -4.63 -15.54
N GLY A 80 -3.80 -3.38 -15.08
CA GLY A 80 -4.04 -2.21 -15.92
C GLY A 80 -3.02 -2.05 -17.06
N GLU A 81 -1.76 -2.43 -16.84
CA GLU A 81 -0.73 -2.41 -17.87
C GLU A 81 -0.96 -3.48 -18.93
N GLU A 82 -1.32 -4.70 -18.52
CA GLU A 82 -1.68 -5.77 -19.47
C GLU A 82 -2.88 -5.36 -20.33
N GLN A 83 -3.85 -4.65 -19.77
CA GLN A 83 -5.03 -4.20 -20.50
C GLN A 83 -4.71 -3.08 -21.50
N LEU A 84 -3.77 -2.18 -21.20
CA LEU A 84 -3.31 -1.14 -22.14
C LEU A 84 -2.53 -1.73 -23.33
N SER A 85 -1.75 -2.79 -23.10
CA SER A 85 -1.02 -3.50 -24.17
C SER A 85 -1.94 -4.10 -25.25
N LEU A 86 -3.22 -4.32 -24.94
CA LEU A 86 -4.23 -4.80 -25.90
C LEU A 86 -4.75 -3.70 -26.85
N PHE A 87 -4.49 -2.42 -26.54
CA PHE A 87 -4.96 -1.27 -27.31
C PHE A 87 -3.82 -0.53 -28.05
N GLU A 88 -2.56 -0.92 -27.85
CA GLU A 88 -1.43 -0.45 -28.65
C GLU A 88 -1.33 -1.27 -29.94
N ILE A 89 -2.00 -0.80 -31.01
CA ILE A 89 -1.92 -1.30 -32.39
C ILE A 89 -1.22 -0.26 -33.26
#